data_AF-A0A9Q2W719-F1
#
_entry.id   AF-A0A9Q2W719-F1
#
_cell.length_a   1.000
_cell.length_b   1.000
_cell.length_c   1.000
_cell.angle_alpha   90.00
_cell.angle_beta   90.00
_cell.angle_gamma   90.00
#
_symmetry.space_group_name_H-M   'P 1'
#
loop_
_entity.id
_entity.type
_entity.pdbx_description
1 polymer ?
#
loop_
_entity_poly.entity_id
_entity_poly.type
_entity_poly.pdbx_seq_one_letter_code
_entity_poly.pdbx_strand_id
1 'polypeptide(L)'
;MLTARADDGTLLGVASTERRADPAGGLPELQLVTLYVDRGAHGTGVAALLLDAAIGDEDAHLLVFAANTRARRFYAKHGFVPEGPRLTDPGTGLDEERWVRRRPV
;
A
#
# COMPACT_ATOMS: atom_id res chain seq x y z
N MET A 1 11.91 -4.51 3.73
CA MET A 1 10.70 -5.01 4.43
C MET A 1 10.72 -4.46 5.85
N LEU A 2 9.61 -3.92 6.32
CA LEU A 2 9.36 -3.44 7.68
C LEU A 2 8.39 -4.37 8.39
N THR A 3 8.52 -4.47 9.71
CA THR A 3 7.59 -5.23 10.56
C THR A 3 7.14 -4.38 11.73
N ALA A 4 5.86 -4.43 12.07
CA ALA A 4 5.34 -3.92 13.33
C ALA A 4 5.23 -5.06 14.33
N ARG A 5 5.68 -4.84 15.57
CA ARG A 5 5.62 -5.82 16.65
C ARG A 5 5.07 -5.19 17.92
N ALA A 6 4.38 -5.98 18.73
CA ALA A 6 4.05 -5.61 20.10
C ALA A 6 5.28 -5.70 21.01
N ASP A 7 5.18 -5.19 22.24
CA ASP A 7 6.27 -5.20 23.22
C ASP A 7 6.74 -6.62 23.58
N ASP A 8 5.82 -7.60 23.53
CA ASP A 8 6.12 -9.02 23.73
C ASP A 8 6.78 -9.69 22.50
N GLY A 9 7.04 -8.93 21.43
CA GLY A 9 7.65 -9.41 20.19
C GLY A 9 6.66 -9.97 19.18
N THR A 10 5.36 -10.08 19.50
CA THR A 10 4.33 -10.60 18.58
C THR A 10 4.28 -9.78 17.30
N LEU A 11 4.30 -10.45 16.14
CA LEU A 11 4.20 -9.78 14.83
C LEU A 11 2.77 -9.27 14.59
N LEU A 12 2.63 -7.96 14.44
CA LEU A 12 1.34 -7.29 14.20
C LEU A 12 1.11 -6.95 12.72
N GLY A 13 2.18 -6.83 11.93
CA GLY A 13 2.04 -6.49 10.52
C GLY A 13 3.37 -6.33 9.81
N VAL A 14 3.29 -6.22 8.49
CA VAL A 14 4.45 -6.07 7.60
C VAL A 14 4.16 -5.06 6.50
N ALA A 15 5.22 -4.38 6.05
CA ALA A 15 5.19 -3.58 4.85
C ALA A 15 6.43 -3.85 3.99
N SER A 16 6.29 -3.85 2.67
CA SER A 16 7.44 -3.91 1.76
C SER A 16 7.27 -2.90 0.65
N THR A 17 8.39 -2.34 0.23
CA THR A 17 8.49 -1.41 -0.88
C THR A 17 9.49 -1.91 -1.90
N GLU A 18 9.28 -1.49 -3.13
CA GLU A 18 10.23 -1.64 -4.22
C GLU A 18 10.47 -0.28 -4.86
N ARG A 19 11.69 -0.04 -5.32
CA ARG A 19 12.04 1.15 -6.10
C ARG A 19 12.45 0.74 -7.50
N ARG A 20 11.83 1.36 -8.50
CA ARG A 20 12.16 1.18 -9.90
C ARG A 20 12.44 2.53 -10.54
N ALA A 21 13.61 2.68 -11.16
CA ALA A 21 13.92 3.85 -11.98
C ALA A 21 13.04 3.84 -13.24
N ASP A 22 12.52 5.03 -13.60
CA ASP A 22 11.68 5.28 -14.78
C ASP A 22 10.56 4.22 -14.96
N PRO A 23 9.63 4.11 -14.01
CA PRO A 23 8.51 3.18 -14.13
C PRO A 23 7.57 3.63 -15.25
N ALA A 24 7.05 2.65 -16.00
CA ALA A 24 6.16 2.91 -17.13
C ALA A 24 4.95 3.77 -16.73
N GLY A 25 4.57 4.68 -17.63
CA GLY A 25 3.35 5.49 -17.47
C GLY A 25 3.48 6.65 -16.47
N GLY A 26 4.70 7.08 -16.11
CA GLY A 26 4.90 8.23 -15.21
C GLY A 26 4.45 7.96 -13.78
N LEU A 27 4.54 6.70 -13.35
CA LEU A 27 4.30 6.32 -11.97
C LEU A 27 5.43 6.86 -11.07
N PRO A 28 5.18 7.07 -9.77
CA PRO A 28 6.26 7.27 -8.81
C PRO A 28 7.21 6.08 -8.76
N GLU A 29 8.51 6.32 -8.58
CA GLU A 29 9.52 5.25 -8.50
C GLU A 29 9.29 4.28 -7.33
N LEU A 30 8.69 4.77 -6.24
CA LEU A 30 8.42 4.01 -5.04
C LEU A 30 7.07 3.28 -5.17
N GLN A 31 7.11 1.96 -5.09
CA GLN A 31 5.94 1.10 -5.02
C GLN A 31 5.79 0.54 -3.61
N LEU A 32 4.60 0.67 -3.01
CA LEU A 32 4.21 -0.13 -1.85
C LEU A 32 3.70 -1.49 -2.36
N VAL A 33 4.46 -2.54 -2.11
CA VAL A 33 4.21 -3.89 -2.64
C VAL A 33 3.30 -4.68 -1.70
N THR A 34 3.62 -4.66 -0.41
CA THR A 34 2.81 -5.33 0.62
C THR A 34 2.51 -4.35 1.73
N LEU A 35 1.27 -4.35 2.22
CA LEU A 35 0.91 -3.81 3.53
C LEU A 35 -0.15 -4.72 4.14
N TYR A 36 0.24 -5.46 5.18
CA TYR A 36 -0.64 -6.36 5.89
C TYR A 36 -0.56 -6.09 7.38
N VAL A 37 -1.70 -6.12 8.04
CA VAL A 37 -1.82 -6.04 9.50
C VAL A 37 -2.70 -7.18 9.95
N ASP A 38 -2.26 -7.87 11.00
CA ASP A 38 -3.00 -8.94 11.62
C ASP A 38 -4.41 -8.47 12.01
N ARG A 39 -5.39 -9.36 11.88
CA ARG A 39 -6.79 -9.03 12.17
C ARG A 39 -7.00 -8.55 13.60
N GLY A 40 -6.29 -9.12 14.58
CA GLY A 40 -6.36 -8.70 15.98
C GLY A 40 -5.84 -7.29 16.22
N ALA A 41 -4.99 -6.78 15.32
CA ALA A 41 -4.45 -5.42 15.36
C ALA A 41 -5.20 -4.43 14.46
N HIS A 42 -6.35 -4.79 13.90
CA HIS A 42 -7.16 -3.83 13.12
C HIS A 42 -7.76 -2.76 14.04
N GLY A 43 -7.81 -1.51 13.56
CA GLY A 43 -8.36 -0.38 14.33
C GLY A 43 -7.41 0.26 15.34
N THR A 44 -6.20 -0.27 15.53
CA THR A 44 -5.21 0.25 16.49
C THR A 44 -4.30 1.34 15.91
N GLY A 45 -4.33 1.57 14.60
CA GLY A 45 -3.44 2.52 13.91
C GLY A 45 -2.16 1.91 13.33
N VAL A 46 -1.86 0.63 13.61
CA VAL A 46 -0.63 -0.05 13.11
C VAL A 46 -0.46 0.06 11.59
N ALA A 47 -1.54 -0.04 10.81
CA ALA A 47 -1.46 0.09 9.35
C ALA A 47 -0.99 1.48 8.90
N ALA A 48 -1.44 2.54 9.61
CA ALA A 48 -1.04 3.91 9.30
C ALA A 48 0.43 4.14 9.65
N LEU A 49 0.90 3.62 10.79
CA LEU A 49 2.31 3.69 11.20
C LEU A 49 3.22 2.93 10.24
N LEU A 50 2.82 1.74 9.79
CA LEU A 50 3.57 0.98 8.80
C LEU A 50 3.62 1.68 7.45
N LEU A 51 2.51 2.28 7.01
CA LEU A 51 2.47 3.05 5.75
C LEU A 51 3.42 4.25 5.86
N ASP A 52 3.31 5.04 6.92
CA ASP A 52 4.17 6.20 7.15
C ASP A 52 5.65 5.81 7.22
N ALA A 53 6.00 4.75 7.94
CA ALA A 53 7.38 4.26 7.98
C ALA A 53 7.87 3.73 6.63
N ALA A 54 6.99 3.16 5.79
CA ALA A 54 7.37 2.53 4.53
C ALA A 54 7.61 3.54 3.40
N ILE A 55 6.79 4.60 3.33
CA ILE A 55 6.82 5.55 2.20
C ILE A 55 6.89 7.01 2.62
N GLY A 56 6.79 7.32 3.91
CA GLY A 56 6.82 8.67 4.47
C GLY A 56 5.96 9.65 3.69
N ASP A 57 6.61 10.72 3.26
CA ASP A 57 6.02 11.78 2.44
C ASP A 57 6.32 11.64 0.93
N GLU A 58 6.99 10.58 0.50
CA GLU A 58 7.33 10.37 -0.91
C GLU A 58 6.09 10.09 -1.77
N ASP A 59 6.17 10.48 -3.04
CA ASP A 59 5.25 10.01 -4.07
C ASP A 59 5.35 8.49 -4.18
N ALA A 60 4.20 7.82 -4.19
CA ALA A 60 4.17 6.36 -4.18
C ALA A 60 2.96 5.83 -4.94
N HIS A 61 3.05 4.57 -5.36
CA HIS A 61 1.92 3.87 -5.95
C HIS A 61 1.79 2.44 -5.42
N LEU A 62 0.62 1.83 -5.63
CA LEU A 62 0.33 0.46 -5.23
C LEU A 62 -0.70 -0.19 -6.14
N LEU A 63 -0.81 -1.51 -6.04
CA LEU A 63 -1.94 -2.28 -6.54
C LEU A 63 -2.83 -2.68 -5.37
N VAL A 64 -4.14 -2.64 -5.60
CA VAL A 64 -5.12 -3.13 -4.63
C VAL A 64 -6.26 -3.82 -5.38
N PHE A 65 -6.64 -5.01 -4.92
CA PHE A 65 -7.81 -5.69 -5.45
C PHE A 65 -9.06 -4.79 -5.38
N ALA A 66 -9.80 -4.70 -6.49
CA ALA A 66 -11.01 -3.90 -6.61
C ALA A 66 -12.07 -4.30 -5.55
N ALA A 67 -12.11 -5.59 -5.20
CA ALA A 67 -12.98 -6.15 -4.17
C ALA A 67 -12.56 -5.77 -2.73
N ASN A 68 -11.31 -5.35 -2.49
CA ASN A 68 -10.81 -5.03 -1.16
C ASN A 68 -11.22 -3.61 -0.73
N THR A 69 -12.52 -3.45 -0.49
CA THR A 69 -13.15 -2.17 -0.13
C THR A 69 -12.52 -1.55 1.12
N ARG A 70 -12.06 -2.37 2.07
CA ARG A 70 -11.38 -1.90 3.30
C ARG A 70 -10.04 -1.24 2.98
N ALA A 71 -9.19 -1.90 2.20
CA ALA A 71 -7.88 -1.37 1.82
C ALA A 71 -8.03 -0.12 0.94
N ARG A 72 -8.97 -0.13 -0.03
CA ARG A 72 -9.25 1.04 -0.88
C ARG A 72 -9.65 2.26 -0.07
N ARG A 73 -10.53 2.11 0.93
CA ARG A 73 -10.90 3.20 1.86
C ARG A 73 -9.71 3.68 2.69
N PHE A 74 -8.85 2.76 3.14
CA PHE A 74 -7.63 3.11 3.85
C PHE A 74 -6.69 3.95 2.96
N TYR A 75 -6.37 3.48 1.76
CA TYR A 75 -5.49 4.21 0.84
C TYR A 75 -6.07 5.56 0.40
N ALA A 76 -7.38 5.64 0.14
CA ALA A 76 -8.07 6.90 -0.13
C ALA A 76 -7.85 7.93 0.99
N LYS A 77 -8.00 7.51 2.26
CA LYS A 77 -7.75 8.36 3.43
C LYS A 77 -6.30 8.85 3.50
N HIS A 78 -5.36 8.06 2.96
CA HIS A 78 -3.93 8.39 2.94
C HIS A 78 -3.47 9.08 1.64
N GLY A 79 -4.42 9.63 0.86
CA GLY A 79 -4.12 10.49 -0.29
C GLY A 79 -3.85 9.74 -1.59
N PHE A 80 -4.06 8.43 -1.63
CA PHE A 80 -4.01 7.68 -2.87
C PHE A 80 -5.32 7.82 -3.64
N VAL A 81 -5.23 7.92 -4.97
CA VAL A 81 -6.37 7.94 -5.89
C VAL A 81 -6.18 6.88 -6.98
N PRO A 82 -7.27 6.26 -7.49
CA PRO A 82 -7.16 5.30 -8.60
C PRO A 82 -6.68 6.01 -9.88
N GLU A 83 -5.78 5.35 -10.62
CA GLU A 83 -5.24 5.89 -11.87
C GLU A 83 -4.97 4.78 -12.89
N GLY A 84 -5.35 5.01 -14.15
CA GLY A 84 -5.18 4.03 -15.21
C GLY A 84 -6.24 2.91 -15.19
N PRO A 85 -6.09 1.89 -16.06
CA PRO A 85 -7.07 0.83 -16.20
C PRO A 85 -7.01 -0.17 -15.04
N ARG A 86 -8.09 -0.95 -14.88
CA ARG A 86 -8.05 -2.17 -14.09
C ARG A 86 -7.12 -3.19 -14.74
N LEU A 87 -6.44 -3.94 -13.91
CA LEU A 87 -5.56 -5.02 -14.31
C LEU A 87 -6.10 -6.32 -13.72
N THR A 88 -6.05 -7.41 -14.46
CA THR A 88 -6.33 -8.73 -13.89
C THR A 88 -5.04 -9.28 -13.32
N ASP A 89 -5.02 -9.57 -12.02
CA ASP A 89 -3.87 -10.21 -11.39
C ASP A 89 -3.72 -11.65 -11.93
N PRO A 90 -2.55 -12.01 -12.50
CA PRO A 90 -2.36 -13.32 -13.11
C PRO A 90 -2.36 -14.48 -12.12
N GLY A 91 -2.07 -14.22 -10.83
CA GLY A 91 -2.01 -15.25 -9.80
C GLY A 91 -3.39 -15.64 -9.24
N THR A 92 -4.31 -14.68 -9.16
CA THR A 92 -5.62 -14.83 -8.51
C THR A 92 -6.79 -14.74 -9.48
N GLY A 93 -6.59 -14.15 -10.67
CA GLY A 93 -7.66 -13.84 -11.62
C GLY A 93 -8.59 -12.71 -11.18
N LEU A 94 -8.28 -12.02 -10.08
CA LEU A 94 -9.08 -10.91 -9.56
C LEU A 94 -8.62 -9.58 -10.16
N ASP A 95 -9.57 -8.67 -10.33
CA ASP A 95 -9.28 -7.31 -10.75
C ASP A 95 -8.54 -6.53 -9.65
N GLU A 96 -7.47 -5.86 -10.05
CA GLU A 96 -6.72 -4.88 -9.28
C GLU A 96 -6.82 -3.49 -9.92
N GLU A 97 -6.79 -2.49 -9.04
CA GLU A 97 -6.73 -1.08 -9.42
C GLU A 97 -5.35 -0.54 -9.02
N ARG A 98 -4.73 0.23 -9.90
CA ARG A 98 -3.53 1.01 -9.58
C ARG A 98 -3.96 2.26 -8.84
N TRP A 99 -3.35 2.51 -7.69
CA TRP A 99 -3.63 3.69 -6.86
C TRP A 99 -2.34 4.46 -6.64
N VAL A 100 -2.39 5.78 -6.84
CA VAL A 100 -1.23 6.66 -6.85
C VAL A 100 -1.44 7.81 -5.86
N ARG A 101 -0.41 8.11 -5.06
CA ARG A 101 -0.31 9.29 -4.23
C ARG A 101 0.81 10.17 -4.81
N ARG A 102 0.42 11.33 -5.31
CA ARG A 102 1.35 12.41 -5.66
C ARG A 102 1.17 13.56 -4.69
N ARG A 103 2.24 14.02 -4.07
CA ARG A 103 2.25 15.24 -3.28
C ARG A 103 2.47 16.41 -4.24
N PRO A 104 1.68 17.48 -4.14
CA PRO A 104 1.94 18.69 -4.91
C PRO A 104 3.31 19.26 -4.49
N VAL A 105 4.11 19.64 -5.48
CA VAL A 105 5.39 20.37 -5.32
C VAL A 105 5.13 21.74 -4.72
#